data_AF-A0A926EWS2-F1
#
_entry.id   AF-A0A926EWS2-F1
#
_cell.length_a   1.000
_cell.length_b   1.000
_cell.length_c   1.000
_cell.angle_alpha   90.00
_cell.angle_beta   90.00
_cell.angle_gamma   90.00
#
_symmetry.space_group_name_H-M   'P 1'
#
loop_
_entity.id
_entity.type
_entity.pdbx_description
1 polymer ?
#
loop_
_entity_poly.entity_id
_entity_poly.type
_entity_poly.pdbx_seq_one_letter_code
_entity_poly.pdbx_strand_id
1 'polypeptide(L)' 'MQNRKMKDNLSIKTISAPGNIVTQSNIVGNAGTGAFCVYNNERHAVGTKIKNEDGREYLCSQDGSWQVINEEGN' A
#
# COMPACT_ATOMS: atom_id res chain seq x y z
N MET A 1 14.54 29.79 2.86
CA MET A 1 14.06 28.57 2.16
C MET A 1 13.12 27.85 3.12
N GLN A 2 11.81 28.01 2.96
CA GLN A 2 10.83 27.32 3.80
C GLN A 2 10.70 25.88 3.30
N ASN A 3 11.36 24.95 3.98
CA ASN A 3 11.23 23.52 3.75
C ASN A 3 9.80 23.10 4.08
N ARG A 4 8.91 23.17 3.09
CA ARG A 4 7.64 22.46 3.11
C ARG A 4 7.98 20.99 3.26
N LYS A 5 7.97 20.49 4.50
CA LYS A 5 7.81 19.08 4.79
C LYS A 5 6.46 18.71 4.19
N MET A 6 6.42 18.40 2.89
CA MET A 6 5.36 17.59 2.31
C MET A 6 5.43 16.31 3.12
N LYS A 7 4.60 16.24 4.17
CA LYS A 7 4.36 15.01 4.90
C LYS A 7 3.75 14.08 3.86
N ASP A 8 4.58 13.23 3.30
CA ASP A 8 4.20 12.14 2.41
C ASP A 8 3.39 11.16 3.29
N ASN A 9 2.12 11.51 3.51
CA ASN A 9 1.23 10.77 4.39
C ASN A 9 0.91 9.44 3.69
N LEU A 10 1.34 8.34 4.30
CA LEU A 10 1.01 7.00 3.83
C LEU A 10 -0.33 6.59 4.41
N SER A 11 -1.30 6.32 3.54
CA SER A 11 -2.58 5.72 3.89
C SER A 11 -2.56 4.23 3.55
N ILE A 12 -3.25 3.43 4.37
CA ILE A 12 -3.62 2.07 3.95
C ILE A 12 -4.73 2.21 2.92
N LYS A 13 -4.52 1.65 1.73
CA LYS A 13 -5.55 1.55 0.70
C LYS A 13 -5.85 0.08 0.41
N THR A 14 -7.05 -0.18 -0.06
CA THR A 14 -7.43 -1.43 -0.72
C THR A 14 -7.63 -1.09 -2.18
N ILE A 15 -6.81 -1.66 -3.05
CA ILE A 15 -6.78 -1.37 -4.48
C ILE A 15 -7.22 -2.63 -5.20
N SER A 16 -8.13 -2.52 -6.15
CA SER A 16 -8.43 -3.58 -7.08
C SER A 16 -7.82 -3.24 -8.44
N ALA A 17 -7.11 -4.18 -9.04
CA ALA A 17 -6.66 -4.07 -10.41
C ALA A 17 -7.88 -3.84 -11.34
N PRO A 18 -7.72 -3.01 -12.39
CA PRO A 18 -6.45 -2.44 -12.90
C PRO A 18 -6.00 -1.11 -12.27
N GLY A 19 -6.33 -0.82 -11.00
CA GLY A 19 -5.84 0.36 -10.28
C GLY A 19 -6.94 1.20 -9.61
N ASN A 20 -8.14 0.64 -9.47
CA ASN A 20 -9.25 1.29 -8.80
C ASN A 20 -9.08 1.17 -7.29
N ILE A 21 -8.93 2.30 -6.61
CA ILE A 21 -8.96 2.34 -5.14
C ILE A 21 -10.38 2.03 -4.69
N VAL A 22 -10.57 0.88 -4.06
CA VAL A 22 -11.87 0.44 -3.53
C VAL A 22 -12.13 1.07 -2.17
N THR A 23 -11.09 1.20 -1.35
CA THR A 23 -11.21 1.75 0.00
C THR A 23 -9.92 2.43 0.40
N GLN A 24 -10.02 3.59 1.06
CA GLN A 24 -8.90 4.23 1.71
C GLN A 24 -9.19 4.29 3.21
N SER A 25 -8.31 3.73 4.02
CA SER A 25 -8.36 3.80 5.47
C SER A 25 -7.46 4.92 6.01
N ASN A 26 -7.47 5.09 7.33
CA ASN A 26 -6.74 6.13 8.03
C ASN A 26 -5.25 6.16 7.68
N ILE A 27 -4.67 7.36 7.78
CA ILE A 27 -3.25 7.61 7.61
C ILE A 27 -2.50 6.88 8.72
N VAL A 28 -1.75 5.84 8.37
CA VAL A 28 -1.04 4.99 9.34
C VAL A 28 0.42 5.41 9.54
N GLY A 29 0.94 6.32 8.71
CA GLY A 29 2.33 6.72 8.87
C GLY A 29 2.82 7.76 7.88
N ASN A 30 4.12 8.01 7.94
CA ASN A 30 4.83 8.95 7.07
C ASN A 30 5.84 8.16 6.21
N ALA A 31 5.84 8.39 4.90
CA ALA A 31 6.77 7.72 3.97
C ALA A 31 8.23 8.11 4.18
N GLY A 32 8.50 9.15 4.98
CA GLY A 32 9.85 9.56 5.34
C GLY A 32 10.54 8.71 6.41
N THR A 33 9.83 7.80 7.08
CA THR A 33 10.40 7.01 8.21
C THR A 33 10.01 5.53 8.21
N GLY A 34 8.94 5.14 7.53
CA GLY A 34 8.47 3.76 7.47
C GLY A 34 8.72 3.10 6.12
N ALA A 35 8.83 1.77 6.11
CA ALA A 35 8.77 1.01 4.87
C ALA A 35 7.47 1.30 4.12
N PHE A 36 7.53 1.27 2.80
CA PHE A 36 6.38 1.50 1.91
C PHE A 36 6.50 0.60 0.70
N CYS A 37 5.36 0.26 0.12
CA CYS A 37 5.33 -0.49 -1.13
C CYS A 37 4.91 0.43 -2.26
N VAL A 38 5.47 0.25 -3.44
CA VAL A 38 5.13 1.03 -4.62
C VAL A 38 4.20 0.20 -5.50
N TYR A 39 3.09 0.80 -5.91
CA TYR A 39 2.17 0.21 -6.88
C TYR A 39 1.47 1.29 -7.69
N ASN A 40 1.40 1.10 -9.01
CA ASN A 40 0.84 2.07 -9.95
C ASN A 40 1.45 3.48 -9.81
N ASN A 41 2.77 3.54 -9.66
CA ASN A 41 3.53 4.78 -9.42
C ASN A 41 3.14 5.56 -8.14
N GLU A 42 2.28 4.99 -7.29
CA GLU A 42 1.92 5.52 -5.97
C GLU A 42 2.63 4.74 -4.86
N ARG A 43 2.95 5.45 -3.77
CA ARG A 43 3.46 4.84 -2.53
C ARG A 43 2.30 4.48 -1.62
N HIS A 44 2.35 3.28 -1.09
CA HIS A 44 1.32 2.71 -0.24
C HIS A 44 1.89 2.34 1.12
N ALA A 45 1.10 2.57 2.16
CA ALA A 45 1.51 2.20 3.50
C ALA A 45 1.59 0.68 3.67
N VAL A 46 2.41 0.24 4.62
CA VAL A 46 2.32 -1.10 5.18
C VAL A 46 0.87 -1.39 5.61
N GLY A 47 0.37 -2.57 5.24
CA GLY A 47 -1.01 -2.97 5.46
C GLY A 47 -1.95 -2.69 4.27
N THR A 48 -1.49 -1.96 3.24
CA THR A 48 -2.24 -1.80 1.98
C THR A 48 -2.45 -3.15 1.33
N LYS A 49 -3.65 -3.38 0.81
CA LYS A 49 -4.02 -4.60 0.09
C LYS A 49 -4.26 -4.28 -1.38
N ILE A 50 -3.74 -5.13 -2.27
CA ILE A 50 -4.00 -5.06 -3.70
C ILE A 50 -4.62 -6.38 -4.13
N LYS A 51 -5.80 -6.31 -4.73
CA LYS A 51 -6.45 -7.44 -5.36
C LYS A 51 -6.24 -7.37 -6.86
N ASN A 52 -5.53 -8.34 -7.42
CA ASN A 52 -5.37 -8.46 -8.87
C ASN A 52 -6.63 -9.03 -9.54
N GLU A 53 -6.74 -8.85 -10.87
CA GLU A 53 -7.84 -9.40 -11.68
C GLU A 53 -7.87 -10.94 -11.64
N ASP A 54 -6.72 -11.57 -11.43
CA ASP A 54 -6.55 -13.02 -11.21
C ASP A 54 -7.15 -13.50 -9.87
N GLY A 55 -7.61 -12.58 -9.00
CA GLY A 55 -8.13 -12.89 -7.67
C GLY A 55 -7.07 -12.96 -6.57
N ARG A 56 -5.77 -12.94 -6.92
CA ARG A 56 -4.66 -12.89 -5.95
C ARG A 56 -4.68 -11.58 -5.17
N GLU A 57 -4.47 -11.67 -3.87
CA GLU A 57 -4.33 -10.51 -3.00
C GLU A 57 -2.87 -10.36 -2.52
N TYR A 58 -2.37 -9.13 -2.59
CA TYR A 58 -1.04 -8.75 -2.14
C TYR A 58 -1.17 -7.80 -0.97
N LEU A 59 -0.39 -8.01 0.08
CA LEU A 59 -0.29 -7.16 1.25
C LEU A 59 1.07 -6.46 1.24
N CYS A 60 1.07 -5.15 1.46
CA CYS A 60 2.31 -4.43 1.70
C CYS A 60 2.84 -4.77 3.09
N SER A 61 3.97 -5.46 3.16
CA SER A 61 4.58 -5.88 4.42
C SER A 61 5.45 -4.80 5.06
N GLN A 62 5.76 -4.97 6.34
CA GLN A 62 6.63 -4.05 7.11
C GLN A 62 8.06 -3.94 6.57
N ASP A 63 8.46 -4.87 5.72
CA ASP A 63 9.75 -4.86 5.01
C ASP A 63 9.73 -3.97 3.75
N GLY A 64 8.56 -3.50 3.30
CA GLY A 64 8.42 -2.72 2.06
C GLY A 64 8.26 -3.58 0.80
N SER A 65 8.04 -4.89 1.00
CA SER A 65 7.82 -5.88 -0.07
C SER A 65 6.34 -6.28 -0.15
N TRP A 66 5.82 -6.50 -1.36
CA TRP A 66 4.49 -7.06 -1.57
C TRP A 66 4.50 -8.56 -1.28
N GLN A 67 3.70 -9.00 -0.31
CA GLN A 67 3.51 -10.42 0.03
C GLN A 67 2.17 -10.92 -0.47
N VAL A 68 2.13 -12.08 -1.10
CA VAL A 68 0.87 -12.72 -1.49
C VAL A 68 0.20 -13.25 -0.21
N ILE A 69 -1.05 -12.85 0.05
CA ILE A 69 -1.83 -13.31 1.21
C ILE A 69 -2.89 -14.36 0.86
N ASN A 70 -3.11 -14.59 -0.44
CA ASN A 70 -3.96 -15.66 -0.94
C ASN A 70 -3.10 -16.72 -1.63
N GLU A 71 -2.45 -17.55 -0.82
CA GLU A 71 -2.16 -18.92 -1.22
C GLU A 71 -3.23 -19.78 -0.54
N GLU A 72 -4.05 -20.46 -1.34
CA GLU A 72 -4.91 -21.54 -0.86
C GLU A 72 -4.08 -22.49 0.00
N GLY A 73 -4.47 -22.67 1.26
CA GLY A 73 -3.75 -23.58 2.16
C GLY A 73 -4.22 -23.58 3.61
N ASN A 74 -5.51 -23.83 3.87
CA ASN A 74 -6.00 -24.86 4.81
C ASN A 74 -7.52 -24.98 4.74
#